data_AF-A0A7S7UMJ1-F1
#
_entry.id   AF-A0A7S7UMJ1-F1
#
_cell.length_a   1.000
_cell.length_b   1.000
_cell.length_c   1.000
_cell.angle_alpha   90.00
_cell.angle_beta   90.00
_cell.angle_gamma   90.00
#
_symmetry.space_group_name_H-M   'P 1'
#
loop_
_entity.id
_entity.type
_entity.pdbx_description
1 polymer ?
#
loop_
_entity_poly.entity_id
_entity_poly.type
_entity_poly.pdbx_seq_one_letter_code
_entity_poly.pdbx_strand_id
1 'polypeptide(L)' 'MPSFALDLVLWLAGIRGHIPRFDDFRPVPVAPAPGANHLVRVLAIVAAVLAVVSLAVWATVWIAIELL' A
#
# COMPACT_ATOMS: atom_id res chain seq x y z
N MET A 1 -16.99 -9.68 -4.72
CA MET A 1 -16.33 -8.81 -3.71
C MET A 1 -14.84 -8.84 -4.00
N PRO A 2 -14.12 -7.70 -4.07
CA PRO A 2 -12.66 -7.74 -4.21
C PRO A 2 -12.06 -8.54 -3.04
N SER A 3 -11.01 -9.31 -3.28
CA SER A 3 -10.29 -9.97 -2.20
C SER A 3 -9.76 -8.91 -1.23
N PHE A 4 -9.73 -9.21 0.07
CA PHE A 4 -9.28 -8.27 1.10
C PHE A 4 -7.89 -7.69 0.79
N ALA A 5 -7.01 -8.51 0.20
CA ALA A 5 -5.69 -8.09 -0.27
C ALA A 5 -5.76 -7.05 -1.41
N LEU A 6 -6.64 -7.26 -2.40
CA LEU A 6 -6.81 -6.31 -3.51
C LEU A 6 -7.39 -4.98 -3.01
N ASP A 7 -8.36 -5.03 -2.11
CA ASP A 7 -8.96 -3.83 -1.54
C ASP A 7 -7.95 -3.03 -0.69
N LEU A 8 -7.12 -3.71 0.10
CA LEU A 8 -6.02 -3.10 0.86
C LEU A 8 -4.98 -2.44 -0.06
N VAL A 9 -4.61 -3.08 -1.18
CA VAL A 9 -3.68 -2.51 -2.17
C VAL A 9 -4.28 -1.27 -2.84
N LEU A 10 -5.55 -1.30 -3.22
CA LEU A 10 -6.22 -0.16 -3.85
C LEU A 10 -6.41 1.02 -2.89
N TRP A 11 -6.65 0.73 -1.61
CA TRP A 11 -6.73 1.73 -0.55
C TRP A 11 -5.36 2.33 -0.23
N LEU A 12 -4.32 1.51 -0.06
CA LEU A 12 -2.93 1.98 0.08
C LEU A 12 -2.50 2.80 -1.15
N ALA A 13 -2.88 2.37 -2.35
CA ALA A 13 -2.63 3.08 -3.58
C ALA A 13 -3.53 4.30 -3.78
N GLY A 14 -4.35 4.69 -2.79
CA GLY A 14 -5.21 5.88 -2.85
C GLY A 14 -6.10 5.97 -4.10
N ILE A 15 -6.29 4.85 -4.81
CA ILE A 15 -7.15 4.76 -6.01
C ILE A 15 -8.60 4.84 -5.54
N ARG A 16 -8.88 4.29 -4.34
CA ARG A 16 -10.10 4.53 -3.58
C ARG A 16 -9.86 5.58 -2.50
N GLY A 17 -9.45 6.77 -2.93
CA GLY A 17 -9.29 7.92 -2.05
C GLY A 17 -10.52 8.16 -1.17
N HIS A 18 -10.31 8.83 -0.04
CA HIS A 18 -11.38 9.21 0.88
C HIS A 18 -12.48 9.96 0.12
N ILE A 19 -13.66 9.33 -0.05
CA ILE A 19 -14.84 9.99 -0.61
C ILE A 19 -15.42 10.84 0.53
N PRO A 20 -15.37 12.19 0.43
CA PRO A 20 -15.90 13.04 1.49
C PRO A 20 -17.40 12.77 1.67
N ARG A 21 -17.84 12.57 2.92
CA ARG A 21 -19.26 12.51 3.24
C ARG A 21 -19.85 13.91 3.18
N PHE A 22 -21.16 14.00 2.97
CA PHE A 22 -21.86 15.27 2.82
C PHE A 22 -21.69 16.23 4.03
N ASP A 23 -21.36 15.71 5.20
CA ASP A 23 -21.08 16.50 6.41
C ASP A 23 -19.66 17.13 6.44
N ASP A 24 -18.73 16.65 5.61
CA ASP A 24 -17.34 17.15 5.53
C ASP A 24 -17.23 18.50 4.79
N PHE A 25 -18.32 18.99 4.19
CA PHE A 25 -18.37 20.31 3.53
C PHE A 25 -18.60 21.47 4.50
N ARG A 26 -18.80 21.22 5.80
CA ARG A 26 -18.79 22.29 6.79
C ARG A 26 -17.38 22.91 6.86
N PRO A 27 -17.25 24.23 7.06
CA PRO A 27 -15.94 24.87 7.19
C PRO A 27 -15.30 24.40 8.50
N VAL A 28 -14.62 23.26 8.45
CA VAL A 28 -13.82 22.70 9.53
C VAL A 28 -12.42 23.31 9.44
N PRO A 29 -11.82 23.77 10.55
CA PRO A 29 -10.45 24.27 10.55
C PRO A 29 -9.50 23.25 9.92
N VAL A 30 -8.64 23.73 9.01
CA VAL A 30 -7.63 23.00 8.22
C VAL A 30 -7.30 21.61 8.80
N ALA A 31 -7.86 20.58 8.16
CA ALA A 31 -7.48 19.19 8.42
C ALA A 31 -5.97 19.01 8.20
N PRO A 32 -5.30 18.11 8.96
CA PRO A 32 -3.86 17.97 8.97
C PRO A 32 -3.30 17.75 7.56
N ALA A 33 -2.17 18.39 7.28
CA ALA A 33 -1.56 18.45 5.95
C ALA A 33 -1.43 17.04 5.31
N PRO A 34 -1.73 16.88 4.01
CA PRO A 34 -1.77 15.59 3.32
C PRO A 34 -0.41 14.86 3.25
N GLY A 35 0.67 15.48 3.71
CA GLY A 35 2.05 14.96 3.62
C GLY A 35 2.33 13.72 4.46
N ALA A 36 1.73 13.59 5.65
CA ALA A 36 1.98 12.43 6.53
C ALA A 36 1.46 11.12 5.90
N ASN A 37 0.29 11.17 5.26
CA ASN A 37 -0.30 10.01 4.59
C ASN A 37 0.48 9.61 3.33
N HIS A 38 1.06 10.59 2.63
CA HIS A 38 1.88 10.32 1.45
C HIS A 38 3.17 9.56 1.79
N LEU A 39 3.87 9.96 2.85
CA LEU A 39 5.10 9.27 3.29
C LEU A 39 4.83 7.83 3.73
N VAL A 40 3.76 7.60 4.50
CA VAL A 40 3.35 6.26 4.92
C VAL A 40 3.04 5.37 3.72
N ARG A 41 2.35 5.94 2.72
CA ARG A 41 2.04 5.24 1.48
C ARG A 41 3.29 4.89 0.67
N VAL A 42 4.21 5.83 0.50
CA VAL A 42 5.49 5.59 -0.20
C VAL A 42 6.28 4.49 0.52
N LEU A 43 6.39 4.57 1.85
CA LEU A 43 7.08 3.56 2.65
C LEU A 43 6.45 2.17 2.47
N ALA A 44 5.11 2.09 2.48
CA ALA A 44 4.41 0.83 2.29
C ALA A 44 4.63 0.23 0.90
N ILE A 45 4.67 1.06 -0.16
CA ILE A 45 4.99 0.61 -1.51
C ILE A 45 6.43 0.09 -1.57
N VAL A 46 7.39 0.83 -1.02
CA VAL A 46 8.80 0.42 -0.99
C VAL A 46 8.98 -0.90 -0.25
N ALA A 47 8.34 -1.04 0.93
CA ALA A 47 8.37 -2.28 1.71
C ALA A 47 7.78 -3.46 0.94
N ALA A 48 6.66 -3.25 0.23
CA ALA A 48 6.04 -4.29 -0.60
C ALA A 48 6.96 -4.73 -1.75
N VAL A 49 7.60 -3.79 -2.45
CA VAL A 49 8.56 -4.10 -3.52
C VAL A 49 9.74 -4.90 -2.99
N LEU A 50 10.33 -4.47 -1.87
CA LEU A 50 11.45 -5.17 -1.25
C LEU A 50 11.07 -6.59 -0.81
N ALA A 51 9.88 -6.77 -0.23
CA ALA A 51 9.38 -8.08 0.16
C ALA A 51 9.23 -9.03 -1.05
N VAL A 52 8.65 -8.55 -2.15
CA VAL A 52 8.49 -9.34 -3.38
C VAL A 52 9.85 -9.73 -3.96
N VAL A 53 10.79 -8.78 -4.06
CA VAL A 53 12.14 -9.06 -4.57
C VAL A 53 12.87 -10.05 -3.67
N SER A 54 12.78 -9.89 -2.36
CA SER A 54 13.43 -10.79 -1.39
C SER A 54 12.88 -12.21 -1.47
N LEU A 55 11.55 -12.36 -1.59
CA LEU A 55 10.90 -13.66 -1.78
C LEU A 55 11.31 -14.31 -3.10
N ALA A 56 11.42 -13.54 -4.19
CA ALA A 56 11.85 -14.05 -5.49
C ALA A 56 13.30 -14.56 -5.44
N VAL A 57 14.20 -13.81 -4.81
CA VAL A 57 15.60 -14.24 -4.61
C VAL A 57 15.65 -15.49 -3.75
N TRP A 58 14.96 -15.50 -2.61
CA TRP A 58 14.90 -16.67 -1.72
C TRP A 58 14.39 -17.92 -2.45
N ALA A 59 13.29 -17.80 -3.19
CA ALA A 59 12.73 -18.89 -3.98
C ALA A 59 13.70 -19.40 -5.06
N THR A 60 14.43 -18.48 -5.71
CA THR A 60 15.43 -18.85 -6.72
C THR A 60 16.59 -19.63 -6.10
N VAL A 61 17.10 -19.18 -4.94
CA VAL A 61 18.16 -19.89 -4.21
C VAL A 61 17.67 -21.27 -3.76
N TRP A 62 16.46 -21.35 -3.20
CA TRP A 62 15.85 -22.61 -2.81
C TRP A 62 15.78 -23.59 -3.98
N ILE A 63 15.26 -23.15 -5.13
CA ILE A 63 15.18 -23.97 -6.34
C ILE A 63 16.58 -24.42 -6.79
N ALA A 64 17.58 -23.53 -6.75
CA ALA A 64 18.94 -23.88 -7.13
C ALA A 64 19.54 -24.98 -6.25
N ILE A 65 19.24 -24.97 -4.95
CA ILE A 65 19.69 -26.01 -4.01
C ILE A 65 19.02 -27.36 -4.31
N GLU A 66 17.71 -27.36 -4.58
CA GLU A 66 16.97 -28.59 -4.90
C GLU A 66 17.37 -29.21 -6.26
N LEU A 67 17.94 -28.41 -7.16
CA LEU A 67 18.38 -28.87 -8.49
C LEU A 67 19.86 -29.32 -8.53
N LEU A 68 20.61 -29.17 -7.44
CA LEU A 68 22.00 -29.58 -7.29
C LEU A 68 22.09 -31.02 -6.74
#